data_AF-A0A2E5JX75-F1
#
_entry.id   AF-A0A2E5JX75-F1
#
_cell.length_a   1.000
_cell.length_b   1.000
_cell.length_c   1.000
_cell.angle_alpha   90.00
_cell.angle_beta   90.00
_cell.angle_gamma   90.00
#
_symmetry.space_group_name_H-M   'P 1'
#
loop_
_entity.id
_entity.type
_entity.pdbx_description
1 polymer ?
#
loop_
_entity_poly.entity_id
_entity_poly.type
_entity_poly.pdbx_seq_one_letter_code
_entity_poly.pdbx_strand_id
1 'polypeptide(L)'
;MQMSDGWVDSIAKAYQYKLDALDFLSRVREQFPSSNPTHAGIVSKLWIAADDMDKPVNIALAELNQGLLSDKGEIEITRGASMQPGSSSQIEFNSEFPDSTNDQFLGQMGSFNPDRLIYECTWSLSWRTNDDEYAIAFRLIANANTGELRALVNGFNFPENYDITFPLIGNELKDGLAKAYVEEATSNETKAMLQKILVKDQSVMFESDQNIEG
;
A
#
# COMPACT_ATOMS: atom_id res chain seq x y z
N MET A 1 -2.45 -44.49 9.74
CA MET A 1 -1.81 -43.83 8.59
C MET A 1 -1.20 -42.55 9.15
N GLN A 2 0.11 -42.54 9.43
CA GLN A 2 0.80 -41.35 9.93
C GLN A 2 0.90 -40.36 8.76
N MET A 3 0.17 -39.24 8.83
CA MET A 3 0.50 -38.08 8.01
C MET A 3 1.89 -37.64 8.46
N SER A 4 2.88 -37.72 7.59
CA SER A 4 4.12 -36.99 7.83
C SER A 4 3.76 -35.51 7.98
N ASP A 5 4.19 -34.86 9.06
CA ASP A 5 3.85 -33.49 9.46
C ASP A 5 4.19 -32.37 8.45
N GLY A 6 4.54 -32.71 7.19
CA GLY A 6 4.81 -31.78 6.09
C GLY A 6 6.01 -30.85 6.30
N TRP A 7 6.60 -30.83 7.50
CA TRP A 7 7.61 -29.86 7.90
C TRP A 7 8.88 -29.96 7.06
N VAL A 8 9.23 -31.16 6.57
CA VAL A 8 10.36 -31.36 5.65
C VAL A 8 10.09 -30.70 4.30
N ASP A 9 8.88 -30.85 3.75
CA ASP A 9 8.48 -30.20 2.50
C ASP A 9 8.45 -28.67 2.67
N SER A 10 7.97 -28.19 3.82
CA SER A 10 8.00 -26.76 4.16
C SER A 10 9.42 -26.20 4.24
N ILE A 11 10.37 -26.95 4.80
CA ILE A 11 11.78 -26.56 4.83
C ILE A 11 12.39 -26.58 3.44
N ALA A 12 12.11 -27.62 2.64
CA ALA A 12 12.59 -27.71 1.27
C ALA A 12 12.07 -26.54 0.42
N LYS A 13 10.78 -26.20 0.56
CA LYS A 13 10.17 -25.02 -0.05
C LYS A 13 10.92 -23.76 0.39
N ALA A 14 11.06 -23.52 1.70
CA ALA A 14 11.72 -22.33 2.22
C ALA A 14 13.19 -22.19 1.79
N TYR A 15 13.91 -23.31 1.68
CA TYR A 15 15.27 -23.34 1.17
C TYR A 15 15.33 -22.90 -0.30
N GLN A 16 14.44 -23.44 -1.15
CA GLN A 16 14.39 -23.07 -2.56
C GLN A 16 14.06 -21.58 -2.75
N TYR A 17 13.02 -21.06 -2.08
CA TYR A 17 12.69 -19.63 -2.16
C TYR A 17 13.84 -18.73 -1.71
N LYS A 18 14.67 -19.18 -0.76
CA LYS A 18 15.84 -18.42 -0.33
C LYS A 18 16.92 -18.36 -1.42
N LEU A 19 17.14 -19.45 -2.16
CA LEU A 19 18.06 -19.45 -3.30
C LEU A 19 17.55 -18.54 -4.42
N ASP A 20 16.26 -18.65 -4.75
CA ASP A 20 15.63 -17.82 -5.78
C ASP A 20 15.66 -16.33 -5.38
N ALA A 21 15.50 -16.05 -4.08
CA ALA A 21 15.57 -14.68 -3.56
C ALA A 21 16.98 -14.11 -3.68
N LEU A 22 18.02 -14.91 -3.45
CA LEU A 22 19.41 -14.46 -3.63
C LEU A 22 19.68 -14.11 -5.10
N ASP A 23 19.20 -14.93 -6.04
CA ASP A 23 19.29 -14.62 -7.48
C ASP A 23 18.56 -13.33 -7.83
N PHE A 24 17.30 -13.19 -7.39
CA PHE A 24 16.53 -11.97 -7.61
C PHE A 24 17.20 -10.72 -7.05
N LEU A 25 17.72 -10.78 -5.82
CA LEU A 25 18.41 -9.66 -5.19
C LEU A 25 19.66 -9.24 -5.97
N SER A 26 20.35 -10.20 -6.58
CA SER A 26 21.51 -9.93 -7.43
C SER A 26 21.13 -9.10 -8.67
N ARG A 27 19.99 -9.40 -9.30
CA ARG A 27 19.46 -8.70 -10.47
C ARG A 27 18.89 -7.32 -10.11
N VAL A 28 18.10 -7.25 -9.03
CA VAL A 28 17.43 -6.03 -8.57
C VAL A 28 18.43 -4.98 -8.08
N ARG A 29 19.62 -5.40 -7.64
CA ARG A 29 20.66 -4.48 -7.15
C ARG A 29 21.12 -3.46 -8.19
N GLU A 30 21.00 -3.76 -9.48
CA GLU A 30 21.31 -2.79 -10.54
C GLU A 30 20.40 -1.56 -10.48
N GLN A 31 19.13 -1.76 -10.11
CA GLN A 31 18.12 -0.70 -10.01
C GLN A 31 17.99 -0.16 -8.58
N PHE A 32 18.24 -1.02 -7.58
CA PHE A 32 18.14 -0.69 -6.16
C PHE A 32 19.44 -1.05 -5.44
N PRO A 33 20.46 -0.17 -5.43
CA PRO A 33 21.79 -0.47 -4.87
C PRO A 33 21.80 -0.84 -3.39
N SER A 34 20.76 -0.46 -2.64
CA SER A 34 20.53 -0.82 -1.24
C SER A 34 20.10 -2.28 -1.05
N SER A 35 19.73 -2.99 -2.12
CA SER A 35 19.43 -4.42 -2.10
C SER A 35 20.66 -5.23 -1.70
N ASN A 36 20.53 -6.06 -0.65
CA ASN A 36 21.60 -6.85 -0.07
C ASN A 36 21.18 -8.33 0.04
N PRO A 37 22.07 -9.31 -0.21
CA PRO A 37 21.83 -10.73 0.06
C PRO A 37 21.21 -11.05 1.44
N THR A 38 21.44 -10.23 2.47
CA THR A 38 20.79 -10.39 3.79
C THR A 38 19.26 -10.29 3.72
N HIS A 39 18.70 -9.61 2.72
CA HIS A 39 17.26 -9.48 2.48
C HIS A 39 16.62 -10.78 1.98
N ALA A 40 17.41 -11.78 1.56
CA ALA A 40 16.88 -13.02 0.98
C ALA A 40 15.89 -13.73 1.92
N GLY A 41 16.11 -13.63 3.23
CA GLY A 41 15.21 -14.23 4.22
C GLY A 41 13.84 -13.55 4.30
N ILE A 42 13.75 -12.24 4.10
CA ILE A 42 12.45 -11.55 4.10
C ILE A 42 11.75 -11.67 2.74
N VAL A 43 12.50 -11.63 1.63
CA VAL A 43 11.95 -11.88 0.29
C VAL A 43 11.40 -13.30 0.17
N SER A 44 12.11 -14.31 0.68
CA SER A 44 11.60 -15.68 0.67
C SER A 44 10.30 -15.82 1.48
N LYS A 45 10.22 -15.14 2.64
CA LYS A 45 8.99 -15.13 3.45
C LYS A 45 7.84 -14.45 2.71
N LEU A 46 8.09 -13.32 2.05
CA LEU A 46 7.12 -12.63 1.22
C LEU A 46 6.58 -13.55 0.13
N TRP A 47 7.44 -14.25 -0.61
CA TRP A 47 7.01 -15.11 -1.70
C TRP A 47 6.25 -16.36 -1.24
N ILE A 48 6.66 -16.97 -0.12
CA ILE A 48 5.89 -18.07 0.48
C ILE A 48 4.50 -17.58 0.88
N ALA A 49 4.41 -16.45 1.57
CA ALA A 49 3.14 -15.84 1.94
C ALA A 49 2.31 -15.47 0.71
N ALA A 50 2.95 -14.98 -0.35
CA ALA A 50 2.28 -14.64 -1.60
C ALA A 50 1.65 -15.85 -2.28
N ASP A 51 2.35 -16.98 -2.31
CA ASP A 51 1.78 -18.20 -2.91
C ASP A 51 0.64 -18.78 -2.06
N ASP A 52 0.70 -18.65 -0.74
CA ASP A 52 -0.41 -19.05 0.14
C ASP A 52 -1.64 -18.14 -0.08
N MET A 53 -1.42 -16.89 -0.49
CA MET A 53 -2.44 -15.88 -0.76
C MET A 53 -2.94 -15.85 -2.20
N ASP A 54 -2.21 -16.41 -3.15
CA ASP A 54 -2.50 -16.28 -4.57
C ASP A 54 -3.90 -16.81 -4.91
N LYS A 55 -4.24 -18.00 -4.41
CA LYS A 55 -5.55 -18.61 -4.63
C LYS A 55 -6.71 -17.81 -4.00
N PRO A 56 -6.70 -17.48 -2.68
CA PRO A 56 -7.82 -16.75 -2.08
C PRO A 56 -8.00 -15.35 -2.68
N VAL A 57 -6.91 -14.64 -3.01
CA VAL A 57 -6.99 -13.30 -3.61
C VAL A 57 -7.55 -13.36 -5.02
N ASN A 58 -7.07 -14.26 -5.88
CA ASN A 58 -7.61 -14.42 -7.22
C ASN A 58 -9.09 -14.80 -7.22
N ILE A 59 -9.53 -15.68 -6.30
CA ILE A 59 -10.95 -16.01 -6.16
C ILE A 59 -11.77 -14.77 -5.77
N ALA A 60 -11.32 -14.00 -4.79
CA ALA A 60 -12.05 -12.80 -4.34
C ALA A 60 -12.13 -11.73 -5.43
N LEU A 61 -11.03 -11.48 -6.15
CA LEU A 61 -11.01 -10.52 -7.26
C LEU A 61 -11.88 -10.99 -8.44
N ALA A 62 -11.88 -12.28 -8.76
CA ALA A 62 -12.76 -12.84 -9.80
C ALA A 62 -14.23 -12.74 -9.41
N GLU A 63 -14.60 -13.04 -8.16
CA GLU A 63 -15.97 -12.86 -7.65
C GLU A 63 -16.44 -11.41 -7.74
N LEU A 64 -15.56 -10.45 -7.40
CA LEU A 64 -15.84 -9.00 -7.53
C LEU A 64 -16.01 -8.59 -9.00
N ASN A 65 -15.08 -9.01 -9.86
CA ASN A 65 -15.11 -8.71 -11.30
C ASN A 65 -16.40 -9.25 -11.93
N GLN A 66 -16.76 -10.49 -11.64
CA GLN A 66 -18.00 -11.08 -12.13
C GLN A 66 -19.23 -10.36 -11.57
N GLY A 67 -19.28 -10.15 -10.26
CA GLY A 67 -20.46 -9.64 -9.56
C GLY A 67 -20.75 -8.16 -9.81
N LEU A 68 -19.72 -7.34 -10.00
CA LEU A 68 -19.85 -5.87 -10.08
C LEU A 68 -19.49 -5.30 -11.45
N LEU A 69 -18.60 -5.98 -12.19
CA LEU A 69 -18.04 -5.47 -13.45
C LEU A 69 -18.43 -6.33 -14.66
N SER A 70 -19.22 -7.39 -14.47
CA SER A 70 -19.64 -8.32 -15.53
C SER A 70 -18.44 -8.87 -16.32
N ASP A 71 -17.35 -9.23 -15.62
CA ASP A 71 -16.10 -9.77 -16.18
C ASP A 71 -15.36 -8.83 -17.16
N LYS A 72 -15.62 -7.52 -17.08
CA LYS A 72 -14.94 -6.52 -17.92
C LYS A 72 -13.67 -5.95 -17.30
N GLY A 73 -13.43 -6.17 -16.02
CA GLY A 73 -12.19 -5.78 -15.36
C GLY A 73 -11.03 -6.72 -15.69
N GLU A 74 -9.81 -6.21 -15.55
CA GLU A 74 -8.57 -6.95 -15.79
C GLU A 74 -7.89 -7.24 -14.45
N ILE A 75 -7.48 -8.49 -14.26
CA ILE A 75 -6.74 -8.92 -13.06
C ILE A 75 -5.26 -9.05 -13.43
N GLU A 76 -4.40 -8.34 -12.69
CA GLU A 76 -2.95 -8.38 -12.87
C GLU A 76 -2.26 -8.80 -11.57
N ILE A 77 -1.15 -9.55 -11.70
CA ILE A 77 -0.32 -9.97 -10.58
C ILE A 77 1.12 -9.54 -10.87
N THR A 78 1.69 -8.75 -9.96
CA THR A 78 3.07 -8.27 -10.07
C THR A 78 3.87 -8.63 -8.83
N ARG A 79 5.18 -8.87 -9.03
CA ARG A 79 6.15 -9.12 -7.97
C ARG A 79 7.34 -8.19 -8.21
N GLY A 80 7.72 -7.38 -7.24
CA GLY A 80 8.67 -6.30 -7.48
C GLY A 80 9.37 -5.77 -6.25
N ALA A 81 10.18 -4.74 -6.48
CA ALA A 81 10.84 -3.95 -5.46
C ALA A 81 10.59 -2.46 -5.75
N SER A 82 10.43 -1.67 -4.70
CA SER A 82 10.19 -0.23 -4.80
C SER A 82 10.88 0.52 -3.65
N MET A 83 11.15 1.81 -3.86
CA MET A 83 11.63 2.70 -2.80
C MET A 83 10.45 3.50 -2.29
N GLN A 84 10.14 3.38 -1.00
CA GLN A 84 9.15 4.24 -0.36
C GLN A 84 9.87 5.39 0.33
N PRO A 85 9.45 6.66 0.09
CA PRO A 85 10.02 7.79 0.80
C PRO A 85 9.80 7.60 2.30
N GLY A 86 10.86 7.79 3.08
CA GLY A 86 10.72 7.77 4.53
C GLY A 86 9.85 8.95 4.96
N SER A 87 8.88 8.71 5.84
CA SER A 87 8.05 9.79 6.37
C SER A 87 8.95 10.74 7.17
N SER A 88 9.05 11.98 6.71
CA SER A 88 9.50 13.10 7.51
C SER A 88 8.37 13.42 8.49
N SER A 89 8.50 13.00 9.74
CA SER A 89 7.64 13.53 10.79
C SER A 89 7.91 15.03 10.87
N GLN A 90 7.01 15.84 10.32
CA GLN A 90 6.98 17.27 10.63
C GLN A 90 6.71 17.35 12.13
N ILE A 91 7.70 17.84 12.87
CA ILE A 91 7.52 18.18 14.28
C ILE A 91 6.43 19.25 14.31
N GLU A 92 5.26 18.92 14.86
CA GLU A 92 4.32 19.95 15.32
C GLU A 92 5.04 20.73 16.42
N PHE A 93 5.55 21.91 16.06
CA PHE A 93 5.99 22.88 17.05
C PHE A 93 4.75 23.33 17.81
N ASN A 94 4.47 22.71 18.95
CA ASN A 94 3.62 23.32 19.95
C ASN A 94 4.33 24.59 20.43
N SER A 95 3.98 25.72 19.84
CA SER A 95 4.38 27.04 20.31
C SER A 95 3.59 27.39 21.57
N GLU A 96 3.83 26.68 22.65
CA GLU A 96 3.62 27.20 24.00
C GLU A 96 5.00 27.51 24.55
N PHE A 97 5.37 28.78 24.50
CA PHE A 97 6.55 29.28 25.19
C PHE A 97 6.19 29.41 26.68
N PRO A 98 6.79 28.62 27.59
CA PRO A 98 7.03 29.12 28.93
C PRO A 98 8.42 29.74 28.96
N ASP A 99 8.42 30.94 29.51
CA ASP A 99 9.57 31.78 29.79
C ASP A 99 10.65 31.05 30.61
N SER A 100 11.88 31.54 30.45
CA SER A 100 13.06 31.35 31.31
C SER A 100 13.85 30.02 31.30
N THR A 101 15.11 30.17 30.86
CA THR A 101 16.34 29.55 31.39
C THR A 101 16.43 28.03 31.47
N ASN A 102 16.97 27.42 30.40
CA ASN A 102 18.09 26.48 30.50
C ASN A 102 18.67 26.15 29.12
N ASP A 103 19.91 26.58 28.89
CA ASP A 103 20.75 26.19 27.77
C ASP A 103 21.13 24.70 27.88
N GLN A 104 20.25 23.78 27.47
CA GLN A 104 20.59 22.38 27.14
C GLN A 104 19.73 21.81 26.00
N PHE A 105 19.28 22.65 25.06
CA PHE A 105 18.68 22.16 23.80
C PHE A 105 19.78 21.60 22.88
N LEU A 106 20.22 20.37 23.16
CA LEU A 106 20.72 19.48 22.12
C LEU A 106 19.59 19.29 21.13
N GLY A 107 19.68 19.98 19.98
CA GLY A 107 18.73 19.83 18.89
C GLY A 107 18.54 18.36 18.57
N GLN A 108 17.35 17.84 18.87
CA GLN A 108 16.83 16.67 18.17
C GLN A 108 16.62 17.13 16.73
N MET A 109 17.67 17.03 15.92
CA MET A 109 17.52 17.01 14.47
C MET A 109 16.49 15.94 14.16
N GLY A 110 15.45 16.33 13.42
CA GLY A 110 14.35 15.45 13.03
C GLY A 110 14.91 14.11 12.57
N SER A 111 14.30 13.02 13.05
CA SER A 111 14.62 11.68 12.58
C SER A 111 14.23 11.61 11.10
N PHE A 112 15.19 11.86 10.22
CA PHE A 112 15.07 11.48 8.82
C PHE A 112 14.97 9.96 8.81
N ASN A 113 13.77 9.44 8.58
CA ASN A 113 13.66 8.06 8.13
C ASN A 113 14.24 8.03 6.72
N PRO A 114 15.36 7.33 6.47
CA PRO A 114 15.83 7.16 5.11
C PRO A 114 14.79 6.39 4.29
N ASP A 115 14.80 6.60 2.98
CA ASP A 115 13.97 5.85 2.04
C ASP A 115 14.08 4.35 2.32
N ARG A 116 12.93 3.68 2.32
CA ARG A 116 12.80 2.29 2.72
C ARG A 116 12.72 1.45 1.46
N LEU A 117 13.65 0.50 1.32
CA LEU A 117 13.54 -0.53 0.29
C LEU A 117 12.45 -1.51 0.68
N ILE A 118 11.47 -1.63 -0.21
CA ILE A 118 10.30 -2.46 -0.05
C ILE A 118 10.31 -3.53 -1.14
N TYR A 119 9.95 -4.75 -0.76
CA TYR A 119 9.61 -5.81 -1.70
C TYR A 119 8.11 -6.05 -1.61
N GLU A 120 7.45 -6.22 -2.75
CA GLU A 120 6.00 -6.35 -2.78
C GLU A 120 5.51 -7.40 -3.79
N CYS A 121 4.36 -8.00 -3.46
CA CYS A 121 3.55 -8.79 -4.36
C CYS A 121 2.16 -8.17 -4.40
N THR A 122 1.67 -7.84 -5.58
CA THR A 122 0.44 -7.09 -5.79
C THR A 122 -0.49 -7.89 -6.67
N TRP A 123 -1.76 -7.97 -6.28
CA TRP A 123 -2.86 -8.43 -7.10
C TRP A 123 -3.81 -7.26 -7.26
N SER A 124 -4.10 -6.88 -8.51
CA SER A 124 -5.00 -5.78 -8.80
C SER A 124 -6.17 -6.23 -9.64
N LEU A 125 -7.28 -5.50 -9.50
CA LEU A 125 -8.41 -5.53 -10.42
C LEU A 125 -8.58 -4.10 -10.93
N SER A 126 -8.36 -3.90 -12.22
CA SER A 126 -8.55 -2.61 -12.89
C SER A 126 -9.80 -2.64 -13.78
N TRP A 127 -10.45 -1.50 -13.94
CA TRP A 127 -11.58 -1.35 -14.85
C TRP A 127 -11.73 0.09 -15.32
N ARG A 128 -12.53 0.26 -16.36
CA ARG A 128 -12.85 1.56 -16.93
C ARG A 128 -14.34 1.80 -16.92
N THR A 129 -14.72 3.00 -16.52
CA THR A 129 -16.10 3.49 -16.64
C THR A 129 -16.05 4.81 -17.38
N ASN A 130 -16.66 4.86 -18.57
CA ASN A 130 -16.48 5.95 -19.52
C ASN A 130 -14.99 6.15 -19.86
N ASP A 131 -14.41 7.29 -19.51
CA ASP A 131 -13.01 7.66 -19.78
C ASP A 131 -12.11 7.56 -18.53
N ASP A 132 -12.68 7.22 -17.37
CA ASP A 132 -11.94 7.11 -16.12
C ASP A 132 -11.48 5.67 -15.86
N GLU A 133 -10.26 5.56 -15.34
CA GLU A 133 -9.62 4.31 -14.95
C GLU A 133 -9.59 4.18 -13.43
N TYR A 134 -9.98 3.01 -12.97
CA TYR A 134 -10.06 2.64 -11.57
C TYR A 134 -9.29 1.36 -11.35
N ALA A 135 -8.73 1.21 -10.17
CA ALA A 135 -8.23 -0.08 -9.74
C ALA A 135 -8.30 -0.21 -8.23
N ILE A 136 -8.44 -1.45 -7.78
CA ILE A 136 -8.18 -1.85 -6.40
C ILE A 136 -7.02 -2.84 -6.39
N ALA A 137 -6.25 -2.85 -5.32
CA ALA A 137 -5.12 -3.74 -5.16
C ALA A 137 -5.09 -4.34 -3.76
N PHE A 138 -4.79 -5.64 -3.70
CA PHE A 138 -4.25 -6.29 -2.51
C PHE A 138 -2.73 -6.38 -2.64
N ARG A 139 -2.00 -6.01 -1.59
CA ARG A 139 -0.53 -5.96 -1.57
C ARG A 139 0.01 -6.68 -0.35
N LEU A 140 0.94 -7.59 -0.57
CA LEU A 140 1.84 -8.07 0.48
C LEU A 140 3.15 -7.29 0.38
N ILE A 141 3.54 -6.68 1.49
CA ILE A 141 4.67 -5.76 1.56
C ILE A 141 5.66 -6.27 2.60
N ALA A 142 6.92 -6.39 2.20
CA ALA A 142 8.04 -6.72 3.06
C ALA A 142 9.00 -5.55 3.17
N ASN A 143 9.24 -5.10 4.39
CA ASN A 143 10.26 -4.09 4.67
C ASN A 143 11.62 -4.77 4.85
N ALA A 144 12.56 -4.42 3.96
CA ALA A 144 13.89 -5.01 3.94
C ALA A 144 14.68 -4.78 5.24
N ASN A 145 14.47 -3.63 5.89
CA ASN A 145 15.24 -3.19 7.05
C ASN A 145 14.67 -3.72 8.36
N THR A 146 13.34 -3.74 8.51
CA THR A 146 12.69 -4.19 9.75
C THR A 146 12.35 -5.68 9.75
N GLY A 147 12.30 -6.31 8.57
CA GLY A 147 11.83 -7.69 8.41
C GLY A 147 10.32 -7.83 8.65
N GLU A 148 9.59 -6.72 8.67
CA GLU A 148 8.14 -6.68 8.82
C GLU A 148 7.45 -7.10 7.52
N LEU A 149 6.39 -7.89 7.64
CA LEU A 149 5.51 -8.29 6.55
C LEU A 149 4.10 -7.75 6.86
N ARG A 150 3.51 -7.04 5.90
CA ARG A 150 2.15 -6.46 6.02
C ARG A 150 1.31 -6.84 4.81
N ALA A 151 0.01 -6.98 5.04
CA ALA A 151 -0.99 -7.12 4.01
C ALA A 151 -1.83 -5.83 3.96
N LEU A 152 -1.97 -5.24 2.78
CA LEU A 152 -2.70 -3.99 2.57
C LEU A 152 -3.72 -4.16 1.46
N VAL A 153 -4.80 -3.41 1.54
CA VAL A 153 -5.70 -3.15 0.40
C VAL A 153 -5.82 -1.66 0.18
N ASN A 154 -5.86 -1.22 -1.08
CA ASN A 154 -6.07 0.17 -1.43
C ASN A 154 -6.75 0.32 -2.80
N GLY A 155 -7.40 1.46 -2.99
CA GLY A 155 -7.79 1.97 -4.30
C GLY A 155 -6.60 2.65 -5.01
N PHE A 156 -6.70 2.84 -6.31
CA PHE A 156 -5.72 3.58 -7.10
C PHE A 156 -5.87 5.09 -6.93
N ASN A 157 -7.11 5.59 -6.92
CA ASN A 157 -7.42 7.00 -6.75
C ASN A 157 -7.51 7.43 -5.27
N PHE A 158 -7.36 6.50 -4.32
CA PHE A 158 -7.47 6.76 -2.89
C PHE A 158 -6.14 6.52 -2.14
N PRO A 159 -5.67 7.49 -1.32
CA PRO A 159 -4.36 7.40 -0.69
C PRO A 159 -4.33 6.53 0.58
N GLU A 160 -5.48 6.21 1.19
CA GLU A 160 -5.48 5.40 2.41
C GLU A 160 -5.27 3.91 2.10
N ASN A 161 -4.51 3.26 2.97
CA ASN A 161 -4.29 1.82 2.94
C ASN A 161 -5.09 1.17 4.06
N TYR A 162 -5.79 0.10 3.73
CA TYR A 162 -6.42 -0.79 4.69
C TYR A 162 -5.46 -1.89 5.08
N ASP A 163 -4.92 -1.80 6.29
CA ASP A 163 -4.19 -2.91 6.88
C ASP A 163 -5.13 -4.11 7.09
N ILE A 164 -4.67 -5.26 6.62
CA ILE A 164 -5.34 -6.55 6.83
C ILE A 164 -4.43 -7.39 7.71
N THR A 165 -5.03 -8.07 8.70
CA THR A 165 -4.27 -8.95 9.58
C THR A 165 -3.76 -10.14 8.78
N PHE A 166 -2.46 -10.41 8.88
CA PHE A 166 -1.83 -11.58 8.28
C PHE A 166 -1.29 -12.53 9.38
N PRO A 167 -1.54 -13.85 9.31
CA PRO A 167 -2.30 -14.58 8.27
C PRO A 167 -3.79 -14.23 8.27
N LEU A 168 -4.44 -14.33 7.10
CA LEU A 168 -5.87 -14.01 6.97
C LEU A 168 -6.74 -14.88 7.87
N ILE A 169 -7.69 -14.24 8.56
CA ILE A 169 -8.70 -14.94 9.36
C ILE A 169 -10.09 -14.49 8.87
N GLY A 170 -10.95 -15.46 8.52
CA GLY A 170 -12.33 -15.16 8.13
C GLY A 170 -12.45 -14.37 6.82
N ASN A 171 -13.24 -13.30 6.83
CA ASN A 171 -13.64 -12.53 5.64
C ASN A 171 -12.85 -11.22 5.43
N GLU A 172 -11.81 -10.96 6.21
CA GLU A 172 -11.09 -9.66 6.21
C GLU A 172 -10.62 -9.22 4.82
N LEU A 173 -10.17 -10.17 3.99
CA LEU A 173 -9.80 -9.90 2.60
C LEU A 173 -10.97 -9.37 1.76
N LYS A 174 -12.13 -10.04 1.85
CA LYS A 174 -13.32 -9.66 1.08
C LYS A 174 -13.85 -8.31 1.55
N ASP A 175 -13.86 -8.08 2.86
CA ASP A 175 -14.31 -6.83 3.47
C ASP A 175 -13.39 -5.66 3.07
N GLY A 176 -12.08 -5.88 3.10
CA GLY A 176 -11.08 -4.89 2.66
C GLY A 176 -11.23 -4.54 1.18
N LEU A 177 -11.35 -5.54 0.31
CA LEU A 177 -11.56 -5.34 -1.13
C LEU A 177 -12.89 -4.65 -1.45
N ALA A 178 -13.97 -5.02 -0.76
CA ALA A 178 -15.27 -4.38 -0.92
C ALA A 178 -15.21 -2.90 -0.52
N LYS A 179 -14.54 -2.58 0.59
CA LYS A 179 -14.36 -1.19 1.03
C LYS A 179 -13.58 -0.38 0.00
N ALA A 180 -12.44 -0.89 -0.46
CA ALA A 180 -11.64 -0.21 -1.48
C ALA A 180 -12.40 -0.02 -2.80
N TYR A 181 -13.18 -1.02 -3.22
CA TYR A 181 -14.02 -0.90 -4.42
C TYR A 181 -15.04 0.24 -4.29
N VAL A 182 -15.77 0.30 -3.16
CA VAL A 182 -16.79 1.33 -2.94
C VAL A 182 -16.18 2.72 -2.98
N GLU A 183 -15.03 2.93 -2.34
CA GLU A 183 -14.34 4.22 -2.34
C GLU A 183 -13.81 4.61 -3.72
N GLU A 184 -13.21 3.65 -4.42
CA GLU A 184 -12.69 3.86 -5.76
C GLU A 184 -13.81 4.22 -6.74
N ALA A 185 -14.92 3.48 -6.71
CA ALA A 185 -16.07 3.69 -7.58
C ALA A 185 -16.85 4.98 -7.27
N THR A 186 -16.83 5.45 -6.02
CA THR A 186 -17.52 6.70 -5.61
C THR A 186 -16.63 7.94 -5.72
N SER A 187 -15.31 7.76 -5.95
CA SER A 187 -14.33 8.84 -5.97
C SER A 187 -14.66 9.98 -6.96
N ASN A 188 -15.34 9.68 -8.07
CA ASN A 188 -15.78 10.69 -9.03
C ASN A 188 -16.91 11.59 -8.51
N GLU A 189 -17.86 11.03 -7.75
CA GLU A 189 -18.91 11.82 -7.12
C GLU A 189 -18.31 12.75 -6.07
N THR A 190 -17.30 12.28 -5.33
CA THR A 190 -16.54 13.07 -4.37
C THR A 190 -15.73 14.18 -5.06
N LYS A 191 -15.01 13.87 -6.14
CA LYS A 191 -14.27 14.87 -6.95
C LYS A 191 -15.22 15.95 -7.50
N ALA A 192 -16.38 15.56 -8.04
CA ALA A 192 -17.38 16.49 -8.56
C ALA A 192 -18.03 17.35 -7.46
N MET A 193 -18.24 16.80 -6.26
CA MET A 193 -18.76 17.56 -5.11
C MET A 193 -17.73 18.56 -4.57
N LEU A 194 -16.46 18.15 -4.43
CA LEU A 194 -15.38 19.03 -3.99
C LEU A 194 -15.14 20.18 -4.97
N GLN A 195 -15.15 19.92 -6.28
CA GLN A 195 -15.05 20.98 -7.29
C GLN A 195 -16.19 22.00 -7.17
N LYS A 196 -17.44 21.57 -6.93
CA LYS A 196 -18.57 22.49 -6.73
C LYS A 196 -18.43 23.35 -5.47
N ILE A 197 -17.84 22.81 -4.40
CA ILE A 197 -17.57 23.56 -3.16
C ILE A 197 -16.45 24.59 -3.40
N LEU A 198 -15.34 24.19 -4.01
CA LEU A 198 -14.22 25.07 -4.35
C LEU A 198 -14.62 26.22 -5.29
N VAL A 199 -15.49 25.95 -6.27
CA VAL A 199 -16.01 27.00 -7.18
C VAL A 199 -16.96 27.95 -6.43
N LYS A 200 -17.76 27.45 -5.48
CA LYS A 200 -18.60 28.32 -4.63
C LYS A 200 -17.77 29.23 -3.73
N ASP A 201 -16.72 28.74 -3.09
CA ASP A 201 -15.84 29.57 -2.25
C ASP A 201 -15.11 30.64 -3.07
N GLN A 202 -14.68 30.32 -4.28
CA GLN A 202 -14.10 31.34 -5.18
C GLN A 202 -15.14 32.37 -5.61
N SER A 203 -16.39 31.97 -5.86
CA SER A 203 -17.46 32.89 -6.26
C SER A 203 -17.86 33.86 -5.14
N VAL A 204 -17.85 33.41 -3.88
CA VAL A 204 -18.15 34.26 -2.71
C VAL A 204 -17.04 35.29 -2.47
N MET A 205 -15.78 34.96 -2.79
CA MET A 205 -14.65 35.90 -2.69
C MET A 205 -14.65 36.98 -3.79
N PHE A 206 -15.34 36.76 -4.93
CA PHE A 206 -15.46 37.76 -6.00
C PHE A 206 -16.72 38.65 -5.88
N GLU A 207 -17.74 38.23 -5.13
CA GLU A 207 -18.96 39.04 -4.90
C GLU A 207 -18.81 40.05 -3.74
N SER A 208 -17.83 39.87 -2.84
CA SER A 208 -17.55 40.84 -1.76
C SER A 208 -16.86 42.12 -2.23
N ASP A 209 -16.23 42.12 -3.41
CA ASP A 209 -15.48 43.25 -3.95
C ASP A 209 -16.32 44.16 -4.89
N GLN A 210 -17.57 43.80 -5.20
CA GLN A 210 -18.44 44.57 -6.10
C GLN A 210 -19.52 45.42 -5.39
N ASN A 211 -19.53 45.45 -4.04
CA ASN A 211 -20.51 46.22 -3.27
C ASN A 211 -19.92 47.44 -2.51
N ILE A 212 -18.74 47.92 -2.92
CA ILE A 212 -18.19 49.20 -2.45
C ILE A 212 -18.05 50.13 -3.65
N GLU A 213 -19.17 50.60 -4.19
CA GLU A 213 -19.33 51.95 -4.78
C GLU A 213 -20.75 52.09 -5.35
N GLY A 214 -21.58 52.81 -4.59
CA GLY A 214 -22.93 53.23 -4.94
C GLY A 214 -23.45 54.24 -3.92
#